data_AF-A0A9E4RBJ8-F1
#
_entry.id   AF-A0A9E4RBJ8-F1
#
_cell.length_a   1.000
_cell.length_b   1.000
_cell.length_c   1.000
_cell.angle_alpha   90.00
_cell.angle_beta   90.00
_cell.angle_gamma   90.00
#
_symmetry.space_group_name_H-M   'P 1'
#
loop_
_entity.id
_entity.type
_entity.pdbx_description
1 polymer ?
#
loop_
_entity_poly.entity_id
_entity_poly.type
_entity_poly.pdbx_seq_one_letter_code
_entity_poly.pdbx_strand_id
1 'polypeptide(L)'
;MSLNIRRVVTANGENGKAKVWIDDVAANLRLNRPLVSSVLLWSTDSTPPDVSADEDLGARTLPRPPARRGSIFRIVEFEPGNAPDMHVTPTIDYAVVMSGEIDMELDDGAEVHLRAGDVLVQRAT
;
A
#
# COMPACT_ATOMS: atom_id res chain seq x y z
N MET A 1 11.67 -1.32 12.48
CA MET A 1 12.41 -0.05 12.30
C MET A 1 11.37 0.96 11.88
N SER A 2 11.26 2.16 12.46
CA SER A 2 10.23 3.12 12.03
C SER A 2 10.27 3.31 10.50
N LEU A 3 9.19 2.94 9.80
CA LEU A 3 9.03 3.13 8.36
C LEU A 3 9.40 4.57 7.97
N ASN A 4 10.48 4.72 7.19
CA ASN A 4 10.93 6.00 6.67
C ASN A 4 10.98 5.91 5.14
N ILE A 5 9.86 6.22 4.50
CA ILE A 5 9.69 6.00 3.06
C ILE A 5 9.71 7.33 2.34
N ARG A 6 10.74 7.55 1.51
CA ARG A 6 10.76 8.65 0.54
C ARG A 6 9.90 8.27 -0.67
N ARG A 7 8.97 9.14 -1.06
CA ARG A 7 8.18 9.00 -2.29
C ARG A 7 8.44 10.18 -3.20
N VAL A 8 8.44 9.90 -4.50
CA VAL A 8 8.57 10.92 -5.54
C VAL A 8 7.36 10.78 -6.47
N VAL A 9 6.56 11.85 -6.57
CA VAL A 9 5.36 11.91 -7.42
C VAL A 9 5.62 12.90 -8.54
N THR A 10 5.33 12.49 -9.76
CA THR A 10 5.48 13.32 -10.96
C THR A 10 4.13 13.83 -11.44
N ALA A 11 4.12 15.01 -12.04
CA ALA A 11 2.95 15.57 -12.70
C ALA A 11 3.32 16.11 -14.09
N ASN A 12 2.30 16.40 -14.90
CA ASN A 12 2.50 17.15 -16.13
C ASN A 12 2.77 18.61 -15.80
N GLY A 13 3.88 19.14 -16.31
CA GLY A 13 4.25 20.55 -16.25
C GLY A 13 3.80 21.32 -17.49
N GLU A 14 4.26 22.56 -17.61
CA GLU A 14 3.96 23.41 -18.77
C GLU A 14 4.51 22.80 -20.06
N ASN A 15 3.77 23.00 -21.16
CA ASN A 15 4.16 22.55 -22.51
C ASN A 15 4.40 21.03 -22.61
N GLY A 16 3.72 20.23 -21.78
CA GLY A 16 3.78 18.76 -21.82
C GLY A 16 5.07 18.15 -21.25
N LYS A 17 5.92 18.93 -20.56
CA LYS A 17 7.11 18.40 -19.90
C LYS A 17 6.76 17.78 -18.55
N ALA A 18 7.29 16.60 -18.23
CA ALA A 18 7.16 16.03 -16.89
C ALA A 18 7.89 16.89 -15.85
N LYS A 19 7.32 17.01 -14.66
CA LYS A 19 7.95 17.65 -13.49
C LYS A 19 7.84 16.75 -12.26
N VAL A 20 8.79 16.85 -11.36
CA VAL A 20 8.61 16.37 -9.98
C VAL A 20 7.64 17.31 -9.29
N TRP A 21 6.59 16.74 -8.72
CA TRP A 21 5.55 17.47 -7.99
C TRP A 21 5.73 17.30 -6.48
N ILE A 22 5.98 16.08 -6.02
CA ILE A 22 6.24 15.76 -4.62
C ILE A 22 7.55 14.99 -4.55
N ASP A 23 8.43 15.38 -3.63
CA ASP A 23 9.64 14.65 -3.25
C ASP A 23 9.80 14.81 -1.74
N ASP A 24 9.20 13.89 -1.00
CA ASP A 24 9.11 13.96 0.46
C ASP A 24 9.26 12.59 1.11
N VAL A 25 9.43 12.62 2.43
CA VAL A 25 9.22 11.44 3.28
C VAL A 25 7.74 11.39 3.63
N ALA A 26 7.08 10.28 3.32
CA ALA A 26 5.67 10.10 3.58
C ALA A 26 5.37 10.17 5.08
N ALA A 27 4.68 11.24 5.49
CA ALA A 27 4.44 11.59 6.89
C ALA A 27 3.19 10.92 7.50
N ASN A 28 2.40 10.22 6.69
CA ASN A 28 1.12 9.62 7.04
C ASN A 28 1.26 8.19 7.60
N LEU A 29 2.30 7.96 8.41
CA LEU A 29 2.48 6.71 9.15
C LEU A 29 1.29 6.49 10.08
N ARG A 30 0.66 5.32 9.97
CA ARG A 30 -0.44 4.90 10.85
C ARG A 30 -0.10 3.61 11.55
N LEU A 31 -0.33 3.59 12.85
CA LEU A 31 -0.40 2.35 13.62
C LEU A 31 -1.81 1.78 13.42
N ASN A 32 -1.93 0.70 12.65
CA ASN A 32 -3.23 0.10 12.36
C ASN A 32 -3.75 -0.70 13.56
N ARG A 33 -2.84 -1.47 14.16
CA ARG A 33 -3.05 -2.33 15.33
C ARG A 33 -1.67 -2.60 15.98
N PRO A 34 -1.60 -3.18 17.18
CA PRO A 34 -0.32 -3.49 17.82
C PRO A 34 0.59 -4.25 16.86
N LEU A 35 1.86 -3.85 16.79
CA LEU A 35 2.90 -4.51 15.97
C LEU A 35 2.67 -4.42 14.45
N VAL A 36 1.71 -3.60 13.96
CA VAL A 36 1.49 -3.40 12.53
C VAL A 36 1.34 -1.92 12.19
N SER A 37 2.27 -1.40 11.41
CA SER A 37 2.26 -0.02 10.93
C SER A 37 2.11 0.02 9.41
N SER A 38 1.55 1.11 8.87
CA SER A 38 1.48 1.30 7.42
C SER A 38 1.58 2.77 7.02
N VAL A 39 2.10 2.99 5.81
CA VAL A 39 2.24 4.29 5.16
C VAL A 39 1.53 4.22 3.82
N LEU A 40 0.51 5.06 3.61
CA LEU A 40 -0.15 5.17 2.31
C LEU A 40 0.73 6.01 1.37
N LEU A 41 1.07 5.49 0.21
CA LEU A 41 1.92 6.18 -0.76
C LEU A 41 1.08 6.93 -1.80
N TRP A 42 0.03 6.29 -2.29
CA TRP A 42 -0.91 6.88 -3.25
C TRP A 42 -2.25 6.13 -3.23
N SER A 43 -3.29 6.77 -3.73
CA SER A 43 -4.57 6.12 -3.99
C SER A 43 -5.23 6.69 -5.23
N THR A 44 -6.18 5.94 -5.77
CA THR A 44 -7.07 6.43 -6.83
C THR A 44 -8.51 6.08 -6.48
N ASP A 45 -9.47 6.92 -6.87
CA ASP A 45 -10.89 6.67 -6.64
C ASP A 45 -11.56 5.93 -7.82
N SER A 46 -10.86 5.84 -8.96
CA SER A 46 -11.35 5.26 -10.21
C SER A 46 -10.23 4.63 -11.05
N THR A 47 -10.64 3.81 -12.01
CA THR A 47 -9.78 3.20 -13.03
C THR A 47 -10.53 3.28 -14.37
N PRO A 48 -10.04 4.04 -15.38
CA PRO A 48 -8.80 4.83 -15.36
C PRO A 48 -8.83 5.97 -14.32
N PRO A 49 -7.70 6.31 -13.68
CA PRO A 49 -7.64 7.38 -12.69
C PRO A 49 -7.62 8.77 -13.35
N ASP A 50 -8.12 9.77 -12.63
CA ASP A 50 -7.84 11.18 -12.95
C ASP A 50 -6.44 11.54 -12.45
N VAL A 51 -5.55 11.88 -13.38
CA VAL A 51 -4.16 12.27 -13.11
C VAL A 51 -3.93 13.78 -13.25
N SER A 52 -5.01 14.54 -13.44
CA SER A 52 -4.97 16.00 -13.59
C SER A 52 -5.30 16.76 -12.30
N ALA A 53 -5.82 16.06 -11.29
CA ALA A 53 -6.15 16.64 -9.99
C ALA A 53 -4.88 17.12 -9.25
N ASP A 54 -4.92 18.36 -8.75
CA ASP A 54 -3.84 18.96 -7.95
C ASP A 54 -4.03 18.65 -6.46
N GLU A 55 -4.28 17.37 -6.14
CA GLU A 55 -4.45 16.87 -4.78
C GLU A 55 -3.49 15.71 -4.50
N ASP A 56 -2.79 15.77 -3.36
CA ASP A 56 -1.97 14.67 -2.87
C ASP A 56 -2.85 13.55 -2.29
N LEU A 57 -3.22 12.61 -3.16
CA LEU A 57 -4.04 11.46 -2.79
C LEU A 57 -3.33 10.52 -1.80
N GLY A 58 -1.99 10.58 -1.73
CA GLY A 58 -1.22 9.81 -0.76
C GLY A 58 -1.28 10.38 0.67
N ALA A 59 -1.62 11.65 0.87
CA ALA A 59 -1.79 12.23 2.21
C ALA A 59 -3.16 11.96 2.85
N ARG A 60 -4.08 11.30 2.14
CA ARG A 60 -5.45 11.04 2.61
C ARG A 60 -5.51 10.05 3.78
N THR A 61 -6.61 10.13 4.53
CA THR A 61 -7.05 9.03 5.42
C THR A 61 -8.06 8.20 4.65
N LEU A 62 -7.73 6.96 4.32
CA LEU A 62 -8.62 6.12 3.51
C LEU A 62 -9.25 4.99 4.32
N PRO A 63 -10.52 4.65 4.04
CA PRO A 63 -11.12 3.42 4.51
C PRO A 63 -10.48 2.20 3.82
N ARG A 64 -10.52 1.05 4.51
CA ARG A 64 -10.41 -0.28 3.88
C ARG A 64 -11.83 -0.81 3.66
N PRO A 65 -12.20 -1.33 2.48
CA PRO A 65 -11.45 -1.45 1.21
C PRO A 65 -11.38 -0.13 0.38
N PRO A 66 -10.60 -0.09 -0.73
CA PRO A 66 -10.58 1.07 -1.64
C PRO A 66 -11.98 1.40 -2.21
N ALA A 67 -12.12 2.61 -2.76
CA ALA A 67 -13.31 3.02 -3.49
C ALA A 67 -13.62 2.06 -4.65
N ARG A 68 -14.89 1.99 -5.06
CA ARG A 68 -15.30 1.12 -6.17
C ARG A 68 -14.59 1.55 -7.47
N ARG A 69 -13.72 0.67 -7.99
CA ARG A 69 -12.77 0.91 -9.12
C ARG A 69 -11.53 1.73 -8.78
N GLY A 70 -11.32 2.06 -7.52
CA GLY A 70 -10.09 2.70 -7.05
C GLY A 70 -8.96 1.73 -6.78
N SER A 71 -7.83 2.28 -6.34
CA SER A 71 -6.65 1.53 -5.89
C SER A 71 -6.06 2.17 -4.64
N ILE A 72 -5.36 1.36 -3.84
CA ILE A 72 -4.53 1.82 -2.72
C ILE A 72 -3.13 1.26 -2.95
N PHE A 73 -2.13 2.13 -2.87
CA PHE A 73 -0.72 1.75 -2.85
C PHE A 73 -0.10 2.18 -1.51
N ARG A 74 0.39 1.20 -0.74
CA ARG A 74 0.89 1.42 0.61
C ARG A 74 2.04 0.46 0.93
N ILE A 75 2.84 0.82 1.92
CA ILE A 75 3.80 -0.07 2.57
C ILE A 75 3.29 -0.41 3.96
N VAL A 76 3.42 -1.68 4.34
CA VAL A 76 3.01 -2.18 5.66
C VAL A 76 4.23 -2.85 6.30
N GLU A 77 4.49 -2.52 7.56
CA GLU A 77 5.49 -3.20 8.39
C GLU A 77 4.76 -4.05 9.43
N PHE A 78 5.14 -5.31 9.49
CA PHE A 78 4.69 -6.27 10.48
C PHE A 78 5.85 -6.56 11.41
N GLU A 79 5.71 -6.22 12.68
CA GLU A 79 6.70 -6.58 13.69
C GLU A 79 6.50 -8.05 14.13
N PRO A 80 7.58 -8.72 14.57
CA PRO A 80 7.49 -10.10 15.04
C PRO A 80 6.48 -10.28 16.17
N GLY A 81 5.70 -11.37 16.12
CA GLY A 81 4.68 -11.66 17.12
C GLY A 81 3.36 -10.90 16.96
N ASN A 82 3.18 -10.19 15.83
CA ASN A 82 1.85 -9.68 15.48
C ASN A 82 0.85 -10.85 15.31
N ALA A 83 -0.42 -10.61 15.66
CA ALA A 83 -1.47 -11.61 15.49
C ALA A 83 -1.95 -11.68 14.03
N PRO A 84 -2.48 -12.81 13.52
CA PRO A 84 -3.17 -12.83 12.22
C PRO A 84 -4.35 -11.84 12.14
N ASP A 85 -4.72 -11.39 10.94
CA ASP A 85 -5.90 -10.54 10.66
C ASP A 85 -6.63 -11.08 9.44
N MET A 86 -7.36 -12.18 9.63
CA MET A 86 -8.10 -12.85 8.56
C MET A 86 -9.29 -12.01 8.13
N HIS A 87 -9.30 -11.61 6.86
CA HIS A 87 -10.38 -10.85 6.24
C HIS A 87 -10.36 -11.04 4.73
N VAL A 88 -11.52 -10.83 4.10
CA VAL A 88 -11.66 -10.84 2.65
C VAL A 88 -12.06 -9.47 2.13
N THR A 89 -11.44 -9.04 1.04
CA THR A 89 -11.84 -7.84 0.29
C THR A 89 -12.15 -8.23 -1.16
N PRO A 90 -13.17 -7.62 -1.81
CA PRO A 90 -13.46 -7.88 -3.22
C PRO A 90 -12.46 -7.13 -4.13
N THR A 91 -11.17 -7.39 -3.93
CA THR A 91 -10.03 -6.73 -4.59
C THR A 91 -9.07 -7.77 -5.16
N ILE A 92 -8.21 -7.30 -6.06
CA ILE A 92 -6.95 -7.98 -6.38
C ILE A 92 -5.83 -7.20 -5.73
N ASP A 93 -4.97 -7.90 -4.98
CA ASP A 93 -3.89 -7.29 -4.24
C ASP A 93 -2.55 -7.86 -4.72
N TYR A 94 -1.61 -6.97 -5.00
CA TYR A 94 -0.24 -7.31 -5.35
C TYR A 94 0.65 -6.88 -4.19
N ALA A 95 1.19 -7.86 -3.47
CA ALA A 95 2.10 -7.61 -2.36
C ALA A 95 3.51 -8.07 -2.73
N VAL A 96 4.51 -7.28 -2.35
CA VAL A 96 5.92 -7.61 -2.54
C VAL A 96 6.58 -7.56 -1.18
N VAL A 97 7.26 -8.63 -0.80
CA VAL A 97 8.03 -8.63 0.45
C VAL A 97 9.30 -7.81 0.21
N MET A 98 9.37 -6.61 0.78
CA MET A 98 10.50 -5.70 0.57
C MET A 98 11.71 -6.07 1.43
N SER A 99 11.48 -6.61 2.64
CA SER A 99 12.50 -6.97 3.61
C SER A 99 11.93 -7.96 4.62
N GLY A 100 12.79 -8.81 5.20
CA GLY A 100 12.38 -9.83 6.15
C GLY A 100 11.64 -10.99 5.49
N GLU A 101 10.74 -11.59 6.26
CA GLU A 101 9.92 -12.73 5.86
C GLU A 101 8.56 -12.65 6.57
N ILE A 102 7.55 -13.28 5.99
CA ILE A 102 6.19 -13.31 6.52
C ILE A 102 5.51 -14.63 6.16
N ASP A 103 4.79 -15.19 7.13
CA ASP A 103 3.90 -16.33 6.89
C ASP A 103 2.52 -15.83 6.50
N MET A 104 2.01 -16.29 5.37
CA MET A 104 0.65 -16.03 4.92
C MET A 104 -0.23 -17.22 5.27
N GLU A 105 -1.13 -17.03 6.23
CA GLU A 105 -2.17 -18.00 6.57
C GLU A 105 -3.36 -17.88 5.60
N LEU A 106 -3.87 -19.04 5.19
CA LEU A 106 -5.03 -19.23 4.33
C LEU A 106 -6.07 -20.06 5.11
N ASP A 107 -7.22 -20.32 4.47
CA ASP A 107 -8.23 -21.21 5.04
C ASP A 107 -7.66 -22.60 5.39
N ASP A 108 -8.31 -23.25 6.36
CA ASP A 108 -7.97 -24.60 6.82
C ASP A 108 -6.54 -24.76 7.38
N GLY A 109 -5.93 -23.65 7.82
CA GLY A 109 -4.59 -23.65 8.41
C GLY A 109 -3.47 -23.88 7.39
N ALA A 110 -3.77 -23.71 6.09
CA ALA A 110 -2.74 -23.70 5.07
C ALA A 110 -1.89 -22.44 5.21
N GLU A 111 -0.57 -22.59 5.09
CA GLU A 111 0.37 -21.47 5.24
C GLU A 111 1.38 -21.45 4.09
N VAL A 112 1.77 -20.25 3.67
CA VAL A 112 2.84 -20.03 2.71
C VAL A 112 3.85 -19.05 3.31
N HIS A 113 5.09 -19.51 3.44
CA HIS A 113 6.20 -18.70 3.91
C HIS A 113 6.82 -17.89 2.75
N LEU A 114 6.84 -16.57 2.88
CA LEU A 114 7.35 -15.62 1.89
C LEU A 114 8.59 -14.91 2.43
N ARG A 115 9.58 -14.68 1.56
CA ARG A 115 10.83 -13.97 1.89
C ARG A 115 11.01 -12.73 1.04
N ALA A 116 11.92 -11.86 1.45
CA ALA A 116 12.29 -10.66 0.69
C ALA A 116 12.55 -10.97 -0.81
N GLY A 117 11.83 -10.27 -1.69
CA GLY A 117 11.83 -10.49 -3.13
C GLY A 117 10.64 -11.29 -3.65
N ASP A 118 9.93 -12.04 -2.80
CA ASP A 118 8.74 -12.79 -3.20
C ASP A 118 7.54 -11.85 -3.45
N VAL A 119 6.66 -12.31 -4.34
CA VAL A 119 5.45 -11.57 -4.76
C VAL A 119 4.23 -12.45 -4.55
N LEU A 120 3.22 -11.87 -3.91
CA LEU A 120 1.90 -12.45 -3.72
C LEU A 120 0.89 -11.75 -4.64
N VAL A 121 0.07 -12.54 -5.31
CA VAL A 121 -1.11 -12.07 -6.04
C VAL A 121 -2.35 -12.65 -5.36
N GLN A 122 -3.02 -11.84 -4.55
CA GLN A 122 -4.19 -12.24 -3.78
C GLN A 122 -5.47 -11.86 -4.53
N ARG A 123 -6.41 -12.80 -4.68
CA ARG A 123 -7.55 -12.69 -5.59
C ARG A 123 -8.88 -12.81 -4.84
N ALA A 124 -9.21 -11.80 -4.05
CA ALA A 124 -10.41 -11.78 -3.20
C ALA A 124 -10.50 -13.00 -2.27
N THR A 125 -9.40 -13.28 -1.58
CA THR A 125 -9.20 -14.34 -0.59
C THR A 125 -8.68 -13.74 0.69
#